data_AF-A0A1H4T1X9-F1
#
_entry.id   AF-A0A1H4T1X9-F1
#
_cell.length_a   1.000
_cell.length_b   1.000
_cell.length_c   1.000
_cell.angle_alpha   90.00
_cell.angle_beta   90.00
_cell.angle_gamma   90.00
#
_symmetry.space_group_name_H-M   'P 1'
#
loop_
_entity.id
_entity.type
_entity.pdbx_description
1 polymer ?
#
loop_
_entity_poly.entity_id
_entity_poly.type
_entity_poly.pdbx_seq_one_letter_code
_entity_poly.pdbx_strand_id
1 'polypeptide(L)'
;MPSPADLATLLEARSAKHVHFDTHRLDFASSRWTGSIGRDVGLVELCERCDSVELWADPRPNDQLVLVWLLDVLRPHRHVVAKLSLVQTDVEIGIYRGESSAKWQLPAIAVTDDRLELASRTWNAFCAPTPEPSLDLLMQDLSAIPQLRAAFIALLEELPGRDTGLGATELRMLDLVADGETRPRVLSSELDRERGVFDFQEAELILDGLAYCRSPVLTEFPAEIEEPDDLKARDNRHRDSRLSLTDFGREVSDRELDFSLHSQIHRWWGGTELTNDRLWRWDAESRTLVAP
;
A
#
# COMPACT_ATOMS: atom_id res chain seq x y z
N MET A 1 1.34 -10.18 -5.76
CA MET A 1 -0.03 -9.65 -5.77
C MET A 1 -1.01 -10.83 -5.76
N PRO A 2 -2.11 -10.78 -4.98
CA PRO A 2 -3.18 -11.79 -5.07
C PRO A 2 -3.71 -11.88 -6.50
N SER A 3 -4.14 -13.06 -6.93
CA SER A 3 -4.75 -13.21 -8.27
C SER A 3 -6.13 -12.54 -8.31
N PRO A 4 -6.66 -12.19 -9.50
CA PRO A 4 -8.03 -11.70 -9.63
C PRO A 4 -9.07 -12.66 -9.01
N ALA A 5 -8.80 -13.97 -9.01
CA ALA A 5 -9.66 -14.97 -8.39
C ALA A 5 -9.61 -14.91 -6.85
N ASP A 6 -8.44 -14.63 -6.27
CA ASP A 6 -8.31 -14.44 -4.82
C ASP A 6 -9.04 -13.17 -4.37
N LEU A 7 -8.89 -12.08 -5.12
CA LEU A 7 -9.59 -10.83 -4.86
C LEU A 7 -11.11 -10.95 -5.00
N ALA A 8 -11.58 -11.73 -5.98
CA ALA A 8 -13.01 -12.03 -6.09
C ALA A 8 -13.50 -12.87 -4.90
N THR A 9 -12.72 -13.87 -4.49
CA THR A 9 -13.04 -14.75 -3.35
C THR A 9 -13.21 -13.94 -2.06
N LEU A 10 -12.33 -12.95 -1.80
CA LEU A 10 -12.43 -12.05 -0.62
C LEU A 10 -13.81 -11.38 -0.45
N LEU A 11 -14.56 -11.22 -1.55
CA LEU A 11 -15.82 -10.49 -1.59
C LEU A 11 -17.05 -11.42 -1.74
N GLU A 12 -16.84 -12.71 -1.95
CA GLU A 12 -17.89 -13.73 -1.97
C GLU A 12 -18.50 -13.94 -0.58
N ALA A 13 -19.68 -14.57 -0.53
CA ALA A 13 -20.22 -15.05 0.74
C ALA A 13 -19.30 -16.10 1.36
N ARG A 14 -19.23 -16.12 2.69
CA ARG A 14 -18.36 -17.06 3.42
C ARG A 14 -18.76 -18.48 3.05
N SER A 15 -17.75 -19.29 2.75
CA SER A 15 -17.88 -20.64 2.22
C SER A 15 -16.66 -21.47 2.61
N ALA A 16 -16.62 -22.73 2.18
CA ALA A 16 -15.46 -23.61 2.41
C ALA A 16 -14.15 -23.10 1.79
N LYS A 17 -14.18 -22.08 0.90
CA LYS A 17 -12.97 -21.41 0.41
C LYS A 17 -12.30 -20.51 1.45
N HIS A 18 -13.03 -20.12 2.50
CA HIS A 18 -12.63 -19.12 3.49
C HIS A 18 -12.12 -19.79 4.78
N VAL A 19 -11.08 -20.61 4.64
CA VAL A 19 -10.60 -21.48 5.74
C VAL A 19 -9.74 -20.72 6.74
N HIS A 20 -8.97 -19.73 6.27
CA HIS A 20 -8.03 -18.96 7.08
C HIS A 20 -8.60 -17.57 7.41
N PHE A 21 -8.20 -17.01 8.56
CA PHE A 21 -8.46 -15.61 8.88
C PHE A 21 -7.72 -14.74 7.87
N ASP A 22 -8.37 -13.71 7.33
CA ASP A 22 -7.93 -12.80 6.24
C ASP A 22 -8.44 -13.17 4.85
N THR A 23 -9.03 -14.36 4.69
CA THR A 23 -9.52 -14.82 3.39
C THR A 23 -10.90 -14.29 3.04
N HIS A 24 -11.61 -13.68 4.00
CA HIS A 24 -12.91 -13.03 3.78
C HIS A 24 -12.87 -11.55 4.22
N ARG A 25 -13.41 -10.63 3.43
CA ARG A 25 -13.37 -9.17 3.73
C ARG A 25 -13.89 -8.82 5.13
N LEU A 26 -14.92 -9.52 5.60
CA LEU A 26 -15.51 -9.28 6.93
C LEU A 26 -14.71 -9.91 8.09
N ASP A 27 -13.53 -10.50 7.87
CA ASP A 27 -12.66 -11.04 8.93
C ASP A 27 -12.13 -9.94 9.87
N PHE A 28 -11.88 -8.74 9.33
CA PHE A 28 -11.48 -7.56 10.09
C PHE A 28 -12.67 -6.78 10.67
N ALA A 29 -13.91 -7.15 10.31
CA ALA A 29 -15.11 -6.48 10.82
C ALA A 29 -15.45 -6.96 12.25
N SER A 30 -15.60 -6.01 13.17
CA SER A 30 -16.16 -6.29 14.50
C SER A 30 -17.60 -6.77 14.38
N SER A 31 -18.00 -7.76 15.19
CA SER A 31 -19.41 -8.21 15.29
C SER A 31 -20.35 -7.08 15.70
N ARG A 32 -19.84 -6.07 16.41
CA ARG A 32 -20.57 -4.85 16.76
C ARG A 32 -20.92 -4.01 15.54
N TRP A 33 -20.10 -4.04 14.48
CA TRP A 33 -20.31 -3.25 13.25
C TRP A 33 -21.25 -3.96 12.28
N THR A 34 -21.22 -5.28 12.22
CA THR A 34 -22.09 -6.05 11.31
C THR A 34 -23.51 -6.24 11.84
N GLY A 35 -23.73 -6.03 13.15
CA GLY A 35 -25.06 -6.08 13.76
C GLY A 35 -25.81 -7.37 13.43
N SER A 36 -27.08 -7.23 13.01
CA SER A 36 -27.95 -8.35 12.61
C SER A 36 -27.68 -8.91 11.21
N ILE A 37 -26.84 -8.26 10.39
CA ILE A 37 -26.56 -8.69 9.02
C ILE A 37 -25.68 -9.95 9.00
N GLY A 38 -24.84 -10.12 10.02
CA GLY A 38 -23.91 -11.23 10.14
C GLY A 38 -22.59 -11.00 9.38
N ARG A 39 -21.70 -12.01 9.41
CA ARG A 39 -20.34 -11.95 8.82
C ARG A 39 -20.12 -12.95 7.69
N ASP A 40 -21.18 -13.65 7.27
CA ASP A 40 -21.13 -14.72 6.27
C ASP A 40 -21.63 -14.26 4.89
N VAL A 41 -22.07 -13.00 4.78
CA VAL A 41 -22.57 -12.41 3.53
C VAL A 41 -21.42 -11.88 2.69
N GLY A 42 -21.59 -11.98 1.37
CA GLY A 42 -20.69 -11.33 0.42
C GLY A 42 -20.88 -9.81 0.43
N LEU A 43 -19.94 -9.09 -0.17
CA LEU A 43 -20.00 -7.62 -0.21
C LEU A 43 -21.26 -7.09 -0.91
N VAL A 44 -21.58 -7.63 -2.08
CA VAL A 44 -22.73 -7.15 -2.87
C VAL A 44 -24.03 -7.37 -2.10
N GLU A 45 -24.19 -8.56 -1.49
CA GLU A 45 -25.33 -8.88 -0.65
C GLU A 45 -25.42 -7.97 0.58
N LEU A 46 -24.28 -7.67 1.22
CA LEU A 46 -24.21 -6.71 2.32
C LEU A 46 -24.74 -5.34 1.89
N CYS A 47 -24.33 -4.83 0.73
CA CYS A 47 -24.81 -3.57 0.20
C CYS A 47 -26.29 -3.60 -0.19
N GLU A 48 -26.80 -4.73 -0.69
CA GLU A 48 -28.21 -4.90 -1.05
C GLU A 48 -29.15 -4.77 0.15
N ARG A 49 -28.71 -5.26 1.31
CA ARG A 49 -29.46 -5.19 2.58
C ARG A 49 -29.52 -3.81 3.20
N CYS A 50 -28.75 -2.85 2.68
CA CYS A 50 -28.75 -1.47 3.14
C CYS A 50 -29.64 -0.59 2.23
N ASP A 51 -30.29 0.41 2.83
CA ASP A 51 -31.02 1.44 2.08
C ASP A 51 -30.06 2.42 1.38
N SER A 52 -28.92 2.70 2.02
CA SER A 52 -27.82 3.52 1.50
C SER A 52 -26.47 2.98 2.00
N VAL A 53 -25.40 3.23 1.27
CA VAL A 53 -24.04 2.82 1.61
C VAL A 53 -23.10 4.01 1.44
N GLU A 54 -22.31 4.31 2.46
CA GLU A 54 -21.31 5.37 2.43
C GLU A 54 -19.92 4.76 2.52
N LEU A 55 -19.09 5.01 1.51
CA LEU A 55 -17.70 4.57 1.45
C LEU A 55 -16.83 5.70 1.98
N TRP A 56 -16.11 5.44 3.08
CA TRP A 56 -15.14 6.38 3.63
C TRP A 56 -13.74 5.95 3.18
N ALA A 57 -13.01 6.86 2.54
CA ALA A 57 -11.67 6.59 2.04
C ALA A 57 -10.67 7.59 2.64
N ASP A 58 -9.65 7.04 3.28
CA ASP A 58 -8.48 7.76 3.79
C ASP A 58 -7.60 8.27 2.64
N PRO A 59 -6.79 9.32 2.86
CA PRO A 59 -6.05 9.97 1.77
C PRO A 59 -4.80 9.20 1.32
N ARG A 60 -4.40 8.12 2.01
CA ARG A 60 -3.10 7.49 1.77
C ARG A 60 -3.10 6.67 0.46
N PRO A 61 -1.94 6.44 -0.16
CA PRO A 61 -1.83 5.70 -1.41
C PRO A 61 -2.55 4.34 -1.43
N ASN A 62 -2.37 3.51 -0.38
CA ASN A 62 -3.04 2.21 -0.30
C ASN A 62 -4.57 2.34 -0.19
N ASP A 63 -5.08 3.33 0.53
CA ASP A 63 -6.52 3.57 0.65
C ASP A 63 -7.13 3.95 -0.70
N GLN A 64 -6.41 4.75 -1.49
CA GLN A 64 -6.83 5.10 -2.85
C GLN A 64 -6.82 3.87 -3.79
N LEU A 65 -5.84 2.96 -3.65
CA LEU A 65 -5.84 1.69 -4.38
C LEU A 65 -7.03 0.81 -4.01
N VAL A 66 -7.33 0.66 -2.70
CA VAL A 66 -8.48 -0.10 -2.22
C VAL A 66 -9.79 0.53 -2.71
N LEU A 67 -9.89 1.87 -2.72
CA LEU A 67 -11.05 2.59 -3.24
C LEU A 67 -11.28 2.29 -4.73
N VAL A 68 -10.26 2.44 -5.58
CA VAL A 68 -10.43 2.21 -7.03
C VAL A 68 -10.71 0.76 -7.36
N TRP A 69 -10.07 -0.19 -6.65
CA TRP A 69 -10.38 -1.61 -6.74
C TRP A 69 -11.84 -1.90 -6.39
N LEU A 70 -12.30 -1.38 -5.25
CA LEU A 70 -13.68 -1.60 -4.78
C LEU A 70 -14.71 -1.04 -5.78
N LEU A 71 -14.45 0.15 -6.32
CA LEU A 71 -15.32 0.77 -7.33
C LEU A 71 -15.33 0.00 -8.65
N ASP A 72 -14.18 -0.53 -9.09
CA ASP A 72 -14.09 -1.39 -10.27
C ASP A 72 -14.91 -2.68 -10.09
N VAL A 73 -14.78 -3.34 -8.93
CA VAL A 73 -15.56 -4.55 -8.61
C VAL A 73 -17.06 -4.27 -8.54
N LEU A 74 -17.48 -3.15 -7.96
CA LEU A 74 -18.90 -2.82 -7.80
C LEU A 74 -19.54 -2.29 -9.08
N ARG A 75 -18.74 -1.88 -10.08
CA ARG A 75 -19.21 -1.29 -11.34
C ARG A 75 -20.31 -2.10 -12.07
N PRO A 76 -20.26 -3.44 -12.15
CA PRO A 76 -21.33 -4.23 -12.79
C PRO A 76 -22.64 -4.25 -12.01
N HIS A 77 -22.62 -3.97 -10.70
CA HIS A 77 -23.77 -4.04 -9.80
C HIS A 77 -24.47 -2.68 -9.69
N ARG A 78 -25.13 -2.26 -10.79
CA ARG A 78 -25.73 -0.91 -10.91
C ARG A 78 -26.73 -0.55 -9.81
N HIS A 79 -27.48 -1.52 -9.30
CA HIS A 79 -28.42 -1.34 -8.20
C HIS A 79 -27.74 -1.07 -6.86
N VAL A 80 -26.52 -1.60 -6.65
CA VAL A 80 -25.68 -1.27 -5.49
C VAL A 80 -25.07 0.12 -5.68
N VAL A 81 -24.48 0.38 -6.85
CA VAL A 81 -23.87 1.69 -7.19
C VAL A 81 -24.86 2.84 -6.97
N ALA A 82 -26.12 2.67 -7.34
CA ALA A 82 -27.17 3.69 -7.14
C ALA A 82 -27.40 4.08 -5.67
N LYS A 83 -26.97 3.25 -4.72
CA LYS A 83 -27.07 3.48 -3.27
C LYS A 83 -25.75 3.97 -2.66
N LEU A 84 -24.65 3.99 -3.43
CA LEU A 84 -23.33 4.36 -2.95
C LEU A 84 -23.15 5.88 -2.92
N SER A 85 -22.57 6.34 -1.83
CA SER A 85 -21.95 7.65 -1.69
C SER A 85 -20.51 7.49 -1.25
N LEU A 86 -19.66 8.45 -1.59
CA LEU A 86 -18.25 8.45 -1.27
C LEU A 86 -17.96 9.67 -0.37
N VAL A 87 -17.23 9.44 0.71
CA VAL A 87 -16.66 10.47 1.58
C VAL A 87 -15.14 10.35 1.46
N GLN A 88 -14.50 11.39 0.94
CA GLN A 88 -13.04 11.46 0.88
C GLN A 88 -12.54 12.44 1.93
N THR A 89 -11.59 11.96 2.73
CA THR A 89 -10.97 12.76 3.78
C THR A 89 -9.63 13.32 3.30
N ASP A 90 -9.21 14.42 3.93
CA ASP A 90 -7.88 15.03 3.73
C ASP A 90 -6.88 14.57 4.80
N VAL A 91 -7.37 13.99 5.90
CA VAL A 91 -6.59 13.33 6.95
C VAL A 91 -7.20 11.97 7.29
N GLU A 92 -6.46 11.13 7.99
CA GLU A 92 -6.93 9.79 8.35
C GLU A 92 -8.19 9.80 9.25
N ILE A 93 -9.17 8.97 8.91
CA ILE A 93 -10.45 8.73 9.59
C ILE A 93 -10.22 8.40 11.06
N GLY A 94 -9.14 7.67 11.36
CA GLY A 94 -8.73 7.34 12.72
C GLY A 94 -8.52 8.57 13.62
N ILE A 95 -8.02 9.67 13.07
CA ILE A 95 -7.80 10.94 13.78
C ILE A 95 -9.14 11.57 14.17
N TYR A 96 -10.15 11.47 13.29
CA TYR A 96 -11.47 12.02 13.58
C TYR A 96 -12.17 11.27 14.71
N ARG A 97 -11.85 10.02 15.03
CA ARG A 97 -12.54 9.25 16.08
C ARG A 97 -12.41 9.85 17.49
N GLY A 98 -11.48 10.79 17.72
CA GLY A 98 -11.34 11.51 18.98
C GLY A 98 -12.41 12.59 19.24
N GLU A 99 -13.05 13.09 18.17
CA GLU A 99 -14.17 14.04 18.25
C GLU A 99 -15.39 13.40 17.57
N SER A 100 -16.61 13.55 18.10
CA SER A 100 -17.77 12.88 17.49
C SER A 100 -17.80 13.10 15.97
N SER A 101 -17.73 12.04 15.17
CA SER A 101 -17.80 12.11 13.69
C SER A 101 -18.98 12.97 13.20
N ALA A 102 -20.03 13.11 14.01
CA ALA A 102 -21.16 14.02 13.85
C ALA A 102 -20.80 15.53 13.74
N LYS A 103 -19.59 15.96 14.16
CA LYS A 103 -19.13 17.37 14.00
C LYS A 103 -18.58 17.66 12.61
N TRP A 104 -18.11 16.65 11.90
CA TRP A 104 -17.44 16.82 10.61
C TRP A 104 -18.47 16.53 9.51
N GLN A 105 -19.10 17.59 8.99
CA GLN A 105 -20.02 17.52 7.86
C GLN A 105 -19.25 17.39 6.54
N LEU A 106 -18.45 16.32 6.42
CA LEU A 106 -17.77 16.04 5.15
C LEU A 106 -18.84 15.68 4.10
N PRO A 107 -18.75 16.23 2.88
CA PRO A 107 -19.76 15.98 1.86
C PRO A 107 -19.65 14.54 1.35
N ALA A 108 -20.74 13.78 1.50
CA ALA A 108 -20.92 12.52 0.81
C ALA A 108 -21.32 12.79 -0.64
N ILE A 109 -20.48 12.40 -1.59
CA ILE A 109 -20.69 12.63 -3.03
C ILE A 109 -21.21 11.37 -3.71
N ALA A 110 -22.18 11.52 -4.61
CA ALA A 110 -22.72 10.40 -5.38
C ALA A 110 -21.64 9.78 -6.28
N VAL A 111 -21.60 8.45 -6.37
CA VAL A 111 -20.68 7.72 -7.27
C VAL A 111 -21.18 7.82 -8.72
N THR A 112 -20.51 8.63 -9.54
CA THR A 112 -20.86 8.84 -10.95
C THR A 112 -20.20 7.83 -11.88
N ASP A 113 -20.71 7.68 -13.11
CA ASP A 113 -20.11 6.79 -14.11
C ASP A 113 -18.66 7.20 -14.45
N ASP A 114 -18.36 8.50 -14.55
CA ASP A 114 -16.99 8.99 -14.78
C ASP A 114 -16.02 8.54 -13.67
N ARG A 115 -16.49 8.50 -12.41
CA ARG A 115 -15.68 8.02 -11.27
C ARG A 115 -15.44 6.52 -11.36
N LEU A 116 -16.45 5.74 -11.72
CA LEU A 116 -16.32 4.29 -11.92
C LEU A 116 -15.39 3.96 -13.09
N GLU A 117 -15.47 4.71 -14.19
CA GLU A 117 -14.58 4.55 -15.33
C GLU A 117 -13.14 4.92 -14.96
N LEU A 118 -12.93 6.02 -14.24
CA LEU A 118 -11.61 6.38 -13.73
C LEU A 118 -11.04 5.29 -12.80
N ALA A 119 -11.82 4.81 -11.84
CA ALA A 119 -11.42 3.74 -10.94
C ALA A 119 -11.02 2.47 -11.69
N SER A 120 -11.83 2.05 -12.67
CA SER A 120 -11.57 0.89 -13.50
C SER A 120 -10.28 1.01 -14.32
N ARG A 121 -10.06 2.15 -14.99
CA ARG A 121 -8.82 2.40 -15.74
C ARG A 121 -7.60 2.41 -14.82
N THR A 122 -7.74 3.01 -13.65
CA THR A 122 -6.68 3.10 -12.64
C THR A 122 -6.28 1.73 -12.12
N TRP A 123 -7.26 0.90 -11.72
CA TRP A 123 -7.01 -0.45 -11.22
C TRP A 123 -6.33 -1.32 -12.29
N ASN A 124 -6.82 -1.27 -13.52
CA ASN A 124 -6.21 -2.00 -14.64
C ASN A 124 -4.79 -1.53 -14.96
N ALA A 125 -4.51 -0.22 -14.85
CA ALA A 125 -3.18 0.35 -15.06
C ALA A 125 -2.18 -0.11 -13.98
N PHE A 126 -2.62 -0.22 -12.73
CA PHE A 126 -1.80 -0.71 -11.62
C PHE A 126 -1.54 -2.21 -11.72
N CYS A 127 -2.52 -3.00 -12.19
CA CYS A 127 -2.38 -4.44 -12.41
C CYS A 127 -1.66 -4.79 -13.73
N ALA A 128 -1.20 -3.81 -14.51
CA ALA A 128 -0.51 -4.05 -15.76
C ALA A 128 0.88 -4.69 -15.53
N PRO A 129 1.38 -5.48 -16.51
CA PRO A 129 2.69 -6.14 -16.40
C PRO A 129 3.88 -5.19 -16.53
N THR A 130 3.65 -3.92 -16.89
CA THR A 130 4.64 -2.85 -16.90
C THR A 130 4.06 -1.63 -16.19
N PRO A 131 4.90 -0.72 -15.65
CA PRO A 131 4.42 0.47 -14.96
C PRO A 131 3.99 1.61 -15.92
N GLU A 132 4.23 1.47 -17.22
CA GLU A 132 3.92 2.50 -18.22
C GLU A 132 2.45 2.95 -18.20
N PRO A 133 1.44 2.06 -18.12
CA PRO A 133 0.05 2.48 -18.06
C PRO A 133 -0.26 3.33 -16.82
N SER A 134 0.45 3.10 -15.72
CA SER A 134 0.31 3.89 -14.50
C SER A 134 0.96 5.27 -14.65
N LEU A 135 2.06 5.39 -15.38
CA LEU A 135 2.63 6.70 -15.74
C LEU A 135 1.71 7.46 -16.72
N ASP A 136 1.19 6.79 -17.75
CA ASP A 136 0.28 7.39 -18.74
C ASP A 136 -1.01 7.89 -18.09
N LEU A 137 -1.50 7.21 -17.04
CA LEU A 137 -2.64 7.64 -16.25
C LEU A 137 -2.43 9.04 -15.64
N LEU A 138 -1.20 9.35 -15.20
CA LEU A 138 -0.88 10.67 -14.64
C LEU A 138 -1.01 11.79 -15.68
N MET A 139 -1.00 11.49 -16.99
CA MET A 139 -1.22 12.49 -18.04
C MET A 139 -2.70 12.80 -18.27
N GLN A 140 -3.61 12.09 -17.62
CA GLN A 140 -5.06 12.27 -17.76
C GLN A 140 -5.67 13.13 -16.65
N ASP A 141 -6.95 13.45 -16.80
CA ASP A 141 -7.73 14.07 -15.72
C ASP A 141 -8.12 13.02 -14.67
N LEU A 142 -7.65 13.24 -13.44
CA LEU A 142 -7.89 12.38 -12.27
C LEU A 142 -8.80 13.07 -11.24
N SER A 143 -9.37 14.23 -11.57
CA SER A 143 -10.13 15.08 -10.63
C SER A 143 -11.40 14.43 -10.07
N ALA A 144 -11.91 13.39 -10.72
CA ALA A 144 -13.08 12.65 -10.22
C ALA A 144 -12.80 11.86 -8.93
N ILE A 145 -11.54 11.52 -8.66
CA ILE A 145 -11.08 10.89 -7.40
C ILE A 145 -9.94 11.75 -6.84
N PRO A 146 -10.27 12.74 -5.98
CA PRO A 146 -9.30 13.47 -5.17
C PRO A 146 -8.23 12.56 -4.56
N GLN A 147 -7.00 13.07 -4.39
CA GLN A 147 -5.81 12.33 -3.90
C GLN A 147 -5.24 11.24 -4.82
N LEU A 148 -5.97 10.76 -5.83
CA LEU A 148 -5.48 9.67 -6.68
C LEU A 148 -4.17 9.99 -7.40
N ARG A 149 -4.02 11.23 -7.87
CA ARG A 149 -2.77 11.70 -8.50
C ARG A 149 -1.57 11.61 -7.56
N ALA A 150 -1.74 12.10 -6.33
CA ALA A 150 -0.66 12.09 -5.33
C ALA A 150 -0.32 10.65 -4.93
N ALA A 151 -1.34 9.81 -4.74
CA ALA A 151 -1.19 8.38 -4.46
C ALA A 151 -0.35 7.66 -5.54
N PHE A 152 -0.67 7.86 -6.82
CA PHE A 152 0.05 7.20 -7.92
C PHE A 152 1.48 7.72 -8.11
N ILE A 153 1.73 9.00 -7.83
CA ILE A 153 3.11 9.53 -7.80
C ILE A 153 3.91 8.81 -6.71
N ALA A 154 3.37 8.73 -5.48
CA ALA A 154 4.03 8.06 -4.37
C ALA A 154 4.28 6.57 -4.67
N LEU A 155 3.32 5.88 -5.30
CA LEU A 155 3.49 4.50 -5.74
C LEU A 155 4.61 4.35 -6.78
N LEU A 156 4.66 5.20 -7.81
CA LEU A 156 5.72 5.15 -8.83
C LEU A 156 7.10 5.40 -8.23
N GLU A 157 7.19 6.24 -7.19
CA GLU A 157 8.45 6.44 -6.45
C GLU A 157 8.93 5.20 -5.68
N GLU A 158 8.07 4.21 -5.42
CA GLU A 158 8.49 2.93 -4.83
C GLU A 158 9.09 1.94 -5.85
N LEU A 159 9.04 2.26 -7.15
CA LEU A 159 9.87 1.56 -8.12
C LEU A 159 11.36 1.79 -7.79
N PRO A 160 12.24 0.80 -8.07
CA PRO A 160 13.68 0.96 -7.91
C PRO A 160 14.20 2.26 -8.51
N GLY A 161 14.90 3.06 -7.73
CA GLY A 161 15.49 4.32 -8.20
C GLY A 161 16.51 4.07 -9.30
N ARG A 162 16.60 5.02 -10.24
CA ARG A 162 17.57 4.97 -11.34
C ARG A 162 19.00 4.76 -10.83
N ASP A 163 19.40 5.49 -9.79
CA ASP A 163 20.80 5.54 -9.34
C ASP A 163 21.10 4.54 -8.23
N THR A 164 20.12 4.22 -7.38
CA THR A 164 20.33 3.42 -6.17
C THR A 164 19.76 2.01 -6.26
N GLY A 165 18.82 1.75 -7.17
CA GLY A 165 18.08 0.48 -7.23
C GLY A 165 17.12 0.23 -6.06
N LEU A 166 16.95 1.22 -5.16
CA LEU A 166 16.04 1.17 -4.01
C LEU A 166 14.76 1.95 -4.30
N GLY A 167 13.62 1.49 -3.79
CA GLY A 167 12.39 2.28 -3.77
C GLY A 167 12.52 3.47 -2.82
N ALA A 168 11.67 4.47 -2.97
CA ALA A 168 11.78 5.70 -2.19
C ALA A 168 11.62 5.50 -0.67
N THR A 169 10.81 4.54 -0.21
CA THR A 169 10.74 4.18 1.22
C THR A 169 12.05 3.61 1.74
N GLU A 170 12.68 2.71 0.97
CA GLU A 170 13.97 2.09 1.32
C GLU A 170 15.08 3.14 1.36
N LEU A 171 15.17 3.99 0.33
CA LEU A 171 16.17 5.05 0.28
C LEU A 171 15.99 6.04 1.44
N ARG A 172 14.74 6.38 1.77
CA ARG A 172 14.44 7.28 2.91
C ARG A 172 14.83 6.66 4.25
N MET A 173 14.73 5.32 4.43
CA MET A 173 15.28 4.65 5.61
C MET A 173 16.78 4.87 5.73
N LEU A 174 17.52 4.68 4.65
CA LEU A 174 18.97 4.85 4.64
C LEU A 174 19.36 6.30 4.95
N ASP A 175 18.68 7.26 4.34
CA ASP A 175 18.92 8.69 4.57
C ASP A 175 18.66 9.08 6.03
N LEU A 176 17.59 8.59 6.66
CA LEU A 176 17.31 8.84 8.08
C LEU A 176 18.38 8.24 9.02
N VAL A 177 18.90 7.06 8.69
CA VAL A 177 20.00 6.45 9.45
C VAL A 177 21.30 7.24 9.24
N ALA A 178 21.57 7.73 8.03
CA ALA A 178 22.69 8.63 7.75
C ALA A 178 22.61 9.93 8.57
N ASP A 179 21.40 10.47 8.73
CA ASP A 179 21.10 11.66 9.54
C ASP A 179 21.12 11.40 11.07
N GLY A 180 21.30 10.13 11.49
CA GLY A 180 21.53 9.75 12.88
C GLY A 180 20.33 9.14 13.61
N GLU A 181 19.20 8.90 12.94
CA GLU A 181 18.12 8.11 13.54
C GLU A 181 18.44 6.62 13.47
N THR A 182 18.63 6.01 14.63
CA THR A 182 19.10 4.62 14.74
C THR A 182 18.01 3.67 15.22
N ARG A 183 16.82 4.15 15.62
CA ARG A 183 15.77 3.31 16.23
C ARG A 183 14.82 2.76 15.15
N PRO A 184 14.74 1.43 14.94
CA PRO A 184 13.87 0.81 13.95
C PRO A 184 12.42 1.31 13.98
N ARG A 185 11.82 1.33 15.18
CA ARG A 185 10.43 1.77 15.36
C ARG A 185 10.19 3.23 14.98
N VAL A 186 11.20 4.10 15.15
CA VAL A 186 11.08 5.52 14.76
C VAL A 186 11.12 5.64 13.25
N LEU A 187 12.06 4.93 12.59
CA LEU A 187 12.14 4.88 11.12
C LEU A 187 10.82 4.41 10.50
N SER A 188 10.30 3.25 10.95
CA SER A 188 9.04 2.71 10.43
C SER A 188 7.86 3.65 10.68
N SER A 189 7.78 4.27 11.86
CA SER A 189 6.71 5.24 12.17
C SER A 189 6.82 6.53 11.36
N GLU A 190 8.04 6.99 11.07
CA GLU A 190 8.24 8.20 10.27
C GLU A 190 7.83 7.96 8.82
N LEU A 191 8.16 6.79 8.26
CA LEU A 191 7.86 6.43 6.88
C LEU A 191 6.37 6.16 6.64
N ASP A 192 5.72 5.45 7.57
CA ASP A 192 4.26 5.28 7.59
C ASP A 192 3.56 6.65 7.54
N ARG A 193 4.06 7.62 8.31
CA ARG A 193 3.47 8.96 8.37
C ARG A 193 3.85 9.87 7.19
N GLU A 194 5.09 9.81 6.71
CA GLU A 194 5.62 10.71 5.68
C GLU A 194 5.19 10.28 4.28
N ARG A 195 5.28 8.98 3.97
CA ARG A 195 4.98 8.43 2.64
C ARG A 195 3.60 7.78 2.59
N GLY A 196 3.24 7.01 3.62
CA GLY A 196 1.92 6.34 3.72
C GLY A 196 1.63 5.30 2.63
N VAL A 197 2.63 4.93 1.82
CA VAL A 197 2.51 3.85 0.84
C VAL A 197 2.53 2.49 1.53
N PHE A 198 3.33 2.36 2.58
CA PHE A 198 3.40 1.17 3.42
C PHE A 198 2.97 1.54 4.82
N ASP A 199 2.19 0.67 5.46
CA ASP A 199 1.86 0.84 6.87
C ASP A 199 3.09 0.59 7.77
N PHE A 200 2.92 0.81 9.08
CA PHE A 200 3.98 0.59 10.05
C PHE A 200 4.60 -0.82 10.00
N GLN A 201 3.78 -1.87 9.86
CA GLN A 201 4.25 -3.26 9.88
C GLN A 201 4.96 -3.63 8.57
N GLU A 202 4.45 -3.15 7.44
CA GLU A 202 5.07 -3.27 6.13
C GLU A 202 6.42 -2.53 6.10
N ALA A 203 6.50 -1.33 6.67
CA ALA A 203 7.76 -0.61 6.82
C ALA A 203 8.76 -1.38 7.70
N GLU A 204 8.32 -2.02 8.78
CA GLU A 204 9.20 -2.94 9.53
C GLU A 204 9.70 -4.13 8.70
N LEU A 205 8.90 -4.67 7.76
CA LEU A 205 9.32 -5.77 6.88
C LEU A 205 10.32 -5.30 5.82
N ILE A 206 10.14 -4.09 5.29
CA ILE A 206 11.10 -3.46 4.37
C ILE A 206 12.45 -3.28 5.08
N LEU A 207 12.43 -2.79 6.31
CA LEU A 207 13.63 -2.63 7.13
C LEU A 207 14.36 -3.95 7.35
N ASP A 208 13.62 -5.02 7.65
CA ASP A 208 14.17 -6.38 7.74
C ASP A 208 14.83 -6.81 6.42
N GLY A 209 14.21 -6.53 5.27
CA GLY A 209 14.77 -6.85 3.95
C GLY A 209 16.10 -6.13 3.65
N LEU A 210 16.26 -4.90 4.13
CA LEU A 210 17.50 -4.11 3.97
C LEU A 210 18.65 -4.61 4.86
N ALA A 211 18.33 -5.21 6.01
CA ALA A 211 19.29 -5.78 6.94
C ALA A 211 19.61 -7.26 6.66
N TYR A 212 18.65 -8.03 6.14
CA TYR A 212 18.74 -9.47 5.92
C TYR A 212 18.69 -9.85 4.45
N CYS A 213 19.58 -9.25 3.68
CA CYS A 213 19.81 -9.61 2.28
C CYS A 213 21.27 -10.06 2.07
N ARG A 214 21.60 -10.43 0.83
CA ARG A 214 22.94 -10.91 0.46
C ARG A 214 24.04 -9.88 0.75
N SER A 215 23.75 -8.60 0.50
CA SER A 215 24.63 -7.48 0.78
C SER A 215 23.88 -6.45 1.63
N PRO A 216 23.86 -6.63 2.97
CA PRO A 216 23.13 -5.75 3.87
C PRO A 216 23.59 -4.30 3.78
N VAL A 217 22.63 -3.38 3.70
CA VAL A 217 22.88 -1.93 3.77
C VAL A 217 22.74 -1.40 5.21
N LEU A 218 22.11 -2.18 6.09
CA LEU A 218 21.98 -1.90 7.52
C LEU A 218 22.72 -2.96 8.35
N THR A 219 23.22 -2.55 9.50
CA THR A 219 23.87 -3.41 10.50
C THR A 219 23.40 -3.06 11.92
N GLU A 220 23.96 -3.75 12.92
CA GLU A 220 23.56 -3.64 14.33
C GLU A 220 22.08 -4.00 14.58
N PHE A 221 21.55 -4.87 13.70
CA PHE A 221 20.22 -5.45 13.75
C PHE A 221 20.31 -6.96 13.89
N PRO A 222 20.65 -7.48 15.08
CA PRO A 222 20.91 -8.90 15.27
C PRO A 222 19.64 -9.70 14.98
N ALA A 223 19.63 -10.50 13.92
CA ALA A 223 18.68 -11.59 13.80
C ALA A 223 19.05 -12.61 14.88
N GLU A 224 18.35 -12.60 16.01
CA GLU A 224 18.30 -13.81 16.83
C GLU A 224 17.74 -14.94 15.95
N ILE A 225 17.90 -16.20 16.34
CA ILE A 225 17.25 -17.32 15.63
C ILE A 225 15.76 -17.21 15.94
N GLU A 226 15.08 -16.28 15.27
CA GLU A 226 13.65 -16.08 15.30
C GLU A 226 13.04 -17.20 14.44
N GLU A 227 12.11 -17.97 15.00
CA GLU A 227 11.28 -18.81 14.13
C GLU A 227 10.51 -17.90 13.17
N PRO A 228 10.29 -18.32 11.91
CA PRO A 228 9.35 -17.64 11.03
C PRO A 228 8.02 -17.52 11.79
N ASP A 229 7.56 -16.30 12.03
CA ASP A 229 6.35 -15.94 12.79
C ASP A 229 6.50 -15.70 14.31
N ASP A 230 7.72 -15.65 14.88
CA ASP A 230 7.90 -15.13 16.25
C ASP A 230 7.77 -13.60 16.30
N LEU A 231 6.52 -13.13 16.25
CA LEU A 231 6.17 -11.71 16.33
C LEU A 231 6.72 -11.02 17.58
N LYS A 232 6.90 -11.77 18.68
CA LYS A 232 7.41 -11.20 19.93
C LYS A 232 8.91 -10.99 19.85
N ALA A 233 9.65 -11.94 19.30
CA ALA A 233 11.09 -11.79 19.08
C ALA A 233 11.38 -10.63 18.13
N ARG A 234 10.65 -10.57 17.00
CA ARG A 234 10.73 -9.45 16.06
C ARG A 234 10.43 -8.10 16.74
N ASP A 235 9.35 -8.02 17.51
CA ASP A 235 9.03 -6.78 18.26
C ASP A 235 10.15 -6.37 19.23
N ASN A 236 10.74 -7.33 19.95
CA ASN A 236 11.86 -7.07 20.85
C ASN A 236 13.07 -6.53 20.08
N ARG A 237 13.40 -7.16 18.94
CA ARG A 237 14.51 -6.73 18.07
C ARG A 237 14.32 -5.30 17.56
N HIS A 238 13.12 -4.95 17.09
CA HIS A 238 12.80 -3.60 16.64
C HIS A 238 12.88 -2.55 17.76
N ARG A 239 12.60 -2.94 19.01
CA ARG A 239 12.67 -2.05 20.17
C ARG A 239 14.09 -1.87 20.70
N ASP A 240 14.85 -2.97 20.76
CA ASP A 240 16.09 -3.04 21.53
C ASP A 240 17.33 -2.75 20.66
N SER A 241 17.22 -2.83 19.33
CA SER A 241 18.32 -2.57 18.39
C SER A 241 18.57 -1.08 18.11
N ARG A 242 19.79 -0.77 17.68
CA ARG A 242 20.19 0.54 17.14
C ARG A 242 20.91 0.29 15.83
N LEU A 243 20.34 0.78 14.73
CA LEU A 243 20.82 0.55 13.39
C LEU A 243 21.97 1.50 13.05
N SER A 244 22.87 0.99 12.22
CA SER A 244 23.90 1.76 11.55
C SER A 244 23.96 1.36 10.07
N LEU A 245 24.41 2.27 9.20
CA LEU A 245 24.72 1.92 7.81
C LEU A 245 25.99 1.06 7.75
N THR A 246 25.98 0.05 6.88
CA THR A 246 27.23 -0.61 6.46
C THR A 246 28.03 0.34 5.55
N ASP A 247 29.29 0.01 5.24
CA ASP A 247 30.07 0.76 4.24
C ASP A 247 29.33 0.78 2.90
N PHE A 248 28.79 -0.38 2.49
CA PHE A 248 27.96 -0.50 1.29
C PHE A 248 26.66 0.34 1.39
N GLY A 249 25.97 0.31 2.53
CA GLY A 249 24.77 1.12 2.74
C GLY A 249 25.03 2.63 2.67
N ARG A 250 26.21 3.07 3.10
CA ARG A 250 26.65 4.46 2.96
C ARG A 250 26.85 4.84 1.50
N GLU A 251 27.59 4.03 0.74
CA GLU A 251 27.81 4.23 -0.69
C GLU A 251 26.48 4.24 -1.49
N VAL A 252 25.51 3.41 -1.11
CA VAL A 252 24.16 3.43 -1.71
C VAL A 252 23.38 4.70 -1.33
N SER A 253 23.39 5.13 -0.07
CA SER A 253 22.72 6.36 0.39
C SER A 253 23.31 7.61 -0.29
N ASP A 254 24.63 7.64 -0.48
CA ASP A 254 25.35 8.70 -1.19
C ASP A 254 25.17 8.64 -2.72
N ARG A 255 24.39 7.68 -3.25
CA ARG A 255 24.14 7.44 -4.68
C ARG A 255 25.40 7.13 -5.48
N GLU A 256 26.42 6.58 -4.81
CA GLU A 256 27.67 6.13 -5.43
C GLU A 256 27.56 4.70 -5.96
N LEU A 257 26.78 3.86 -5.29
CA LEU A 257 26.51 2.48 -5.70
C LEU A 257 25.02 2.18 -5.86
N ASP A 258 24.74 1.24 -6.76
CA ASP A 258 23.42 0.73 -7.04
C ASP A 258 23.20 -0.61 -6.29
N PHE A 259 22.24 -0.63 -5.37
CA PHE A 259 21.87 -1.79 -4.57
C PHE A 259 21.59 -3.04 -5.41
N SER A 260 20.95 -2.87 -6.57
CA SER A 260 20.54 -3.95 -7.46
C SER A 260 21.71 -4.71 -8.10
N LEU A 261 22.92 -4.14 -8.09
CA LEU A 261 24.12 -4.81 -8.62
C LEU A 261 24.73 -5.79 -7.61
N HIS A 262 24.39 -5.65 -6.33
CA HIS A 262 24.98 -6.44 -5.24
C HIS A 262 23.96 -7.37 -4.58
N SER A 263 22.67 -7.02 -4.65
CA SER A 263 21.55 -7.78 -4.08
C SER A 263 20.54 -8.17 -5.16
N GLN A 264 19.99 -9.38 -5.02
CA GLN A 264 18.95 -9.86 -5.93
C GLN A 264 17.65 -9.10 -5.65
N ILE A 265 17.07 -8.50 -6.69
CA ILE A 265 15.73 -7.93 -6.65
C ILE A 265 14.78 -8.99 -7.17
N HIS A 266 13.78 -9.33 -6.34
CA HIS A 266 12.62 -10.08 -6.77
C HIS A 266 11.41 -9.63 -5.95
N ARG A 267 10.60 -8.74 -6.53
CA ARG A 267 9.39 -8.20 -5.88
C ARG A 267 8.33 -7.81 -6.91
N TRP A 268 7.13 -7.54 -6.43
CA TRP A 268 6.03 -7.06 -7.27
C TRP A 268 5.74 -5.60 -6.98
N TRP A 269 5.59 -4.81 -8.03
CA TRP A 269 5.00 -3.46 -7.99
C TRP A 269 3.66 -3.52 -8.72
N GLY A 270 2.56 -3.54 -7.98
CA GLY A 270 1.24 -3.86 -8.57
C GLY A 270 1.28 -5.17 -9.36
N GLY A 271 0.94 -5.10 -10.64
CA GLY A 271 1.02 -6.21 -11.60
C GLY A 271 2.37 -6.38 -12.31
N THR A 272 3.36 -5.54 -12.01
CA THR A 272 4.71 -5.59 -12.60
C THR A 272 5.63 -6.45 -11.73
N GLU A 273 6.12 -7.57 -12.27
CA GLU A 273 7.18 -8.35 -11.64
C GLU A 273 8.53 -7.68 -11.89
N LEU A 274 9.24 -7.33 -10.82
CA LEU A 274 10.57 -6.75 -10.85
C LEU A 274 11.60 -7.81 -10.52
N THR A 275 12.53 -8.04 -11.46
CA THR A 275 13.74 -8.83 -11.26
C THR A 275 14.95 -8.02 -11.73
N ASN A 276 16.18 -8.42 -11.37
CA ASN A 276 17.38 -7.75 -11.91
C ASN A 276 17.42 -7.73 -13.46
N ASP A 277 16.83 -8.74 -14.13
CA ASP A 277 16.75 -8.82 -15.60
C ASP A 277 15.58 -8.00 -16.19
N ARG A 278 14.60 -7.61 -15.37
CA ARG A 278 13.38 -6.88 -15.77
C ARG A 278 13.15 -5.70 -14.83
N LEU A 279 14.20 -4.92 -14.62
CA LEU A 279 14.21 -3.88 -13.61
C LEU A 279 13.73 -2.55 -14.17
N TRP A 280 12.42 -2.34 -14.19
CA TRP A 280 11.86 -1.01 -14.40
C TRP A 280 12.28 -0.10 -13.25
N ARG A 281 12.75 1.09 -13.59
CA ARG A 281 13.25 2.07 -12.62
C ARG A 281 12.53 3.40 -12.73
N TRP A 282 12.57 4.15 -11.64
CA TRP A 282 12.05 5.50 -11.55
C TRP A 282 13.19 6.51 -11.49
N ASP A 283 13.19 7.48 -12.41
CA ASP A 283 14.01 8.68 -12.31
C ASP A 283 13.18 9.76 -11.61
N ALA A 284 13.51 10.03 -10.34
CA ALA A 284 12.79 11.00 -9.53
C ALA A 284 13.02 12.46 -9.97
N GLU A 285 14.16 12.75 -10.62
CA GLU A 285 14.49 14.10 -11.09
C GLU A 285 13.66 14.46 -12.33
N SER A 286 13.68 13.59 -13.34
CA SER A 286 12.90 13.80 -14.56
C SER A 286 11.43 13.36 -14.43
N ARG A 287 11.09 12.61 -13.38
CA ARG A 287 9.77 11.97 -13.17
C ARG A 287 9.38 11.06 -14.33
N THR A 288 10.31 10.21 -14.75
CA THR A 288 10.13 9.30 -15.87
C THR A 288 10.50 7.87 -15.51
N LEU A 289 9.90 6.92 -16.23
CA LEU A 289 10.30 5.52 -16.18
C LEU A 289 11.58 5.29 -16.99
N VAL A 290 12.45 4.43 -16.48
CA VAL A 290 13.59 3.86 -17.20
C VAL A 290 13.29 2.37 -17.41
N ALA A 291 13.27 1.96 -18.67
CA ALA A 291 13.03 0.57 -19.05
C ALA A 291 14.22 -0.35 -18.67
N PRO A 292 13.98 -1.65 -18.46
CA PRO A 292 15.02 -2.65 -18.18
C PRO A 292 16.14 -2.71 -19.23
#